data_AF-A0A7J3JE65-F1
#
_entry.id   AF-A0A7J3JE65-F1
#
_cell.length_a   1.000
_cell.length_b   1.000
_cell.length_c   1.000
_cell.angle_alpha   90.00
_cell.angle_beta   90.00
_cell.angle_gamma   90.00
#
_symmetry.space_group_name_H-M   'P 1'
#
loop_
_entity.id
_entity.type
_entity.pdbx_description
1 polymer ?
#
loop_
_entity_poly.entity_id
_entity_poly.type
_entity_poly.pdbx_seq_one_letter_code
_entity_poly.pdbx_strand_id
1 'polypeptide(L)'
;MTNAQFSLLVGDNPFHGISHLSQQRARTRFDQNQETIEHAANLVALSLENGADGFMFSVDQTTLSIIEKVSQNHSGEPVRLYAIAPYAYEYVRKATHNGGVSGLAKSLAKELLLSSNIKVVASNVAGLLRLNLSALLKTYVAYELSRIKAAAKRNVVLESFMLHELVTDMALALNLEGLCKSYIDFLEERNIRPGFETRNFPYLVNKFREWNIDFSKLTLTSAFNKVGFQMCPSKLECEQALNRACEAEVIAMSVLAAGYLKPAEAVGYLAGLSGLSGLVIGVSKERQAAETFRLFKSGLPSVELPQDFVLSEVKM
;
A
#
# COMPACT_ATOMS: atom_id res chain seq x y z
N MET A 1 16.25 -6.76 -20.01
CA MET A 1 16.82 -7.63 -18.95
C MET A 1 17.18 -6.74 -17.79
N THR A 2 16.29 -6.63 -16.80
CA THR A 2 16.58 -5.96 -15.53
C THR A 2 16.40 -7.01 -14.45
N ASN A 3 17.50 -7.39 -13.81
CA ASN A 3 17.45 -8.16 -12.57
C ASN A 3 16.56 -7.38 -11.59
N ALA A 4 15.46 -7.97 -11.12
CA ALA A 4 14.54 -7.29 -10.23
C ALA A 4 15.19 -7.12 -8.85
N GLN A 5 15.85 -5.99 -8.66
CA GLN A 5 16.50 -5.62 -7.42
C GLN A 5 15.48 -5.53 -6.27
N PHE A 6 15.89 -5.94 -5.08
CA PHE A 6 15.10 -5.81 -3.85
C PHE A 6 14.63 -4.35 -3.67
N SER A 7 13.30 -4.14 -3.64
CA SER A 7 12.70 -2.80 -3.58
C SER A 7 12.75 -2.20 -2.18
N LEU A 8 13.33 -1.02 -2.03
CA LEU A 8 13.31 -0.21 -0.81
C LEU A 8 12.32 0.94 -0.97
N LEU A 9 11.21 0.87 -0.23
CA LEU A 9 10.14 1.85 -0.33
C LEU A 9 10.11 2.79 0.88
N VAL A 10 9.78 4.05 0.62
CA VAL A 10 9.41 5.00 1.67
C VAL A 10 7.96 4.75 2.09
N GLY A 11 7.68 4.74 3.40
CA GLY A 11 6.34 4.57 3.95
C GLY A 11 5.72 5.88 4.42
N ASP A 12 4.40 5.99 4.31
CA ASP A 12 3.61 7.20 4.61
C ASP A 12 3.22 7.39 6.08
N ASN A 13 3.25 6.34 6.91
CA ASN A 13 2.81 6.40 8.31
C ASN A 13 3.31 7.61 9.12
N PRO A 14 4.59 8.03 9.02
CA PRO A 14 5.07 9.24 9.71
C PRO A 14 4.36 10.52 9.25
N PHE A 15 3.93 10.60 7.98
CA PHE A 15 3.20 11.72 7.41
C PHE A 15 1.75 11.81 7.87
N HIS A 16 1.29 10.79 8.61
CA HIS A 16 -0.03 10.77 9.26
C HIS A 16 0.07 10.87 10.77
N GLY A 17 1.28 11.07 11.32
CA GLY A 17 1.52 11.03 12.76
C GLY A 17 1.26 9.65 13.37
N ILE A 18 1.18 8.58 12.57
CA ILE A 18 0.86 7.25 13.06
C ILE A 18 2.11 6.64 13.71
N SER A 19 2.00 6.35 15.00
CA SER A 19 2.98 5.58 15.77
C SER A 19 2.28 4.42 16.46
N HIS A 20 2.61 3.19 16.07
CA HIS A 20 1.97 1.99 16.62
C HIS A 20 2.37 1.69 18.08
N LEU A 21 3.46 2.25 18.62
CA LEU A 21 3.85 2.10 20.03
C LEU A 21 3.29 3.20 20.95
N SER A 22 2.91 4.35 20.42
CA SER A 22 2.49 5.50 21.23
C SER A 22 1.24 6.14 20.67
N GLN A 23 0.06 5.59 21.02
CA GLN A 23 -1.23 6.22 20.70
C GLN A 23 -1.33 7.67 21.22
N GLN A 24 -0.62 8.01 22.30
CA GLN A 24 -0.57 9.38 22.85
C GLN A 24 0.21 10.38 21.97
N ARG A 25 1.21 9.94 21.18
CA ARG A 25 1.95 10.84 20.27
C ARG A 25 1.26 11.01 18.90
N ALA A 26 0.30 10.14 18.59
CA ALA A 26 -0.50 10.20 17.36
C ALA A 26 -1.63 11.24 17.39
N ARG A 27 -1.76 12.00 18.49
CA ARG A 27 -2.77 13.07 18.64
C ARG A 27 -2.28 14.46 18.25
N THR A 28 -0.98 14.62 17.97
CA THR A 28 -0.46 15.87 17.43
C THR A 28 -0.77 15.88 15.94
N ARG A 29 -1.65 16.78 15.51
CA ARG A 29 -2.04 16.94 14.10
C ARG A 29 -0.78 16.95 13.24
N PHE A 30 -0.74 16.07 12.23
CA PHE A 30 -0.01 16.43 11.03
C PHE A 30 -0.80 17.59 10.42
N ASP A 31 -0.38 18.82 10.72
CA ASP A 31 -1.05 19.98 10.17
C ASP A 31 -0.87 19.93 8.65
N GLN A 32 -1.97 19.86 7.91
CA GLN A 32 -1.96 19.80 6.45
C GLN A 32 -1.60 21.16 5.81
N ASN A 33 -0.75 21.94 6.49
CA ASN A 33 -0.22 23.18 5.96
C ASN A 33 0.85 22.89 4.89
N GLN A 34 1.16 23.89 4.07
CA GLN A 34 2.10 23.72 2.96
C GLN A 34 3.49 23.31 3.44
N GLU A 35 3.99 23.93 4.51
CA GLU A 35 5.33 23.62 5.07
C GLU A 35 5.47 22.14 5.46
N THR A 36 4.46 21.55 6.07
CA THR A 36 4.48 20.15 6.49
C THR A 36 4.45 19.20 5.29
N ILE A 37 3.67 19.52 4.26
CA ILE A 37 3.63 18.76 3.00
C ILE A 37 4.97 18.86 2.26
N GLU A 38 5.55 20.06 2.20
CA GLU A 38 6.87 20.29 1.60
C GLU A 38 7.96 19.52 2.34
N HIS A 39 7.93 19.55 3.68
CA HIS A 39 8.86 18.77 4.49
C HIS A 39 8.73 17.26 4.22
N ALA A 40 7.52 16.73 4.17
CA ALA A 40 7.29 15.32 3.85
C ALA A 40 7.75 14.96 2.42
N ALA A 41 7.48 15.81 1.43
CA ALA A 41 7.96 15.63 0.07
C ALA A 41 9.50 15.64 -0.02
N ASN A 42 10.16 16.53 0.73
CA ASN A 42 11.61 16.57 0.83
C ASN A 42 12.18 15.30 1.47
N LEU A 43 11.52 14.73 2.48
CA LEU A 43 11.93 13.46 3.07
C LEU A 43 11.81 12.29 2.08
N VAL A 44 10.75 12.25 1.27
CA VAL A 44 10.61 11.25 0.20
C VAL A 44 11.72 11.44 -0.84
N ALA A 45 11.92 12.66 -1.34
CA ALA A 45 12.96 12.97 -2.32
C ALA A 45 14.36 12.60 -1.82
N LEU A 46 14.71 13.00 -0.58
CA LEU A 46 15.99 12.65 0.04
C LEU A 46 16.15 11.14 0.19
N SER A 47 15.08 10.41 0.50
CA SER A 47 15.14 8.94 0.60
C SER A 47 15.43 8.30 -0.77
N LEU A 48 14.82 8.80 -1.84
CA LEU A 48 15.06 8.36 -3.22
C LEU A 48 16.52 8.61 -3.63
N GLU A 49 17.06 9.79 -3.34
CA GLU A 49 18.48 10.11 -3.57
C GLU A 49 19.45 9.21 -2.79
N ASN A 50 18.98 8.57 -1.72
CA ASN A 50 19.77 7.69 -0.85
C ASN A 50 19.49 6.20 -1.06
N GLY A 51 18.85 5.85 -2.17
CA GLY A 51 18.68 4.45 -2.63
C GLY A 51 17.32 3.84 -2.36
N ALA A 52 16.32 4.63 -1.93
CA ALA A 52 14.93 4.20 -2.03
C ALA A 52 14.51 4.16 -3.51
N ASP A 53 13.69 3.18 -3.87
CA ASP A 53 13.26 2.94 -5.25
C ASP A 53 11.81 3.40 -5.50
N GLY A 54 11.08 3.77 -4.44
CA GLY A 54 9.68 4.14 -4.56
C GLY A 54 9.01 4.62 -3.26
N PHE A 55 7.71 4.84 -3.35
CA PHE A 55 6.87 5.32 -2.25
C PHE A 55 5.62 4.44 -2.11
N MET A 56 5.45 3.87 -0.92
CA MET A 56 4.26 3.12 -0.52
C MET A 56 3.38 3.98 0.40
N PHE A 57 2.11 4.14 0.02
CA PHE A 57 1.25 5.14 0.64
C PHE A 57 -0.22 4.75 0.66
N SER A 58 -0.92 5.17 1.71
CA SER A 58 -2.38 5.17 1.77
C SER A 58 -2.93 6.29 0.89
N VAL A 59 -3.96 6.02 0.08
CA VAL A 59 -4.53 7.04 -0.81
C VAL A 59 -5.39 8.03 -0.02
N ASP A 60 -4.85 9.22 0.22
CA ASP A 60 -5.55 10.35 0.85
C ASP A 60 -5.01 11.70 0.38
N GLN A 61 -5.61 12.81 0.83
CA GLN A 61 -5.23 14.14 0.36
C GLN A 61 -3.78 14.52 0.69
N THR A 62 -3.24 14.06 1.82
CA THR A 62 -1.89 14.35 2.29
C THR A 62 -0.86 13.69 1.38
N THR A 63 -1.00 12.38 1.17
CA THR A 63 -0.07 11.59 0.33
C THR A 63 -0.16 11.97 -1.14
N LEU A 64 -1.37 12.24 -1.67
CA LEU A 64 -1.53 12.77 -3.01
C LEU A 64 -0.85 14.14 -3.17
N SER A 65 -0.95 15.00 -2.16
CA SER A 65 -0.25 16.27 -2.15
C SER A 65 1.26 16.08 -2.15
N ILE A 66 1.80 15.12 -1.38
CA ILE A 66 3.23 14.78 -1.35
C ILE A 66 3.69 14.29 -2.73
N ILE A 67 2.96 13.34 -3.33
CA ILE A 67 3.25 12.79 -4.68
C ILE A 67 3.28 13.89 -5.73
N GLU A 68 2.36 14.86 -5.66
CA GLU A 68 2.35 15.99 -6.57
C GLU A 68 3.64 16.83 -6.48
N LYS A 69 4.21 17.03 -5.28
CA LYS A 69 5.47 17.78 -5.13
C LYS A 69 6.67 16.94 -5.56
N VAL A 70 6.71 15.67 -5.16
CA VAL A 70 7.79 14.74 -5.55
C VAL A 70 7.87 14.60 -7.07
N SER A 71 6.73 14.42 -7.75
CA SER A 71 6.68 14.30 -9.22
C SER A 71 7.03 15.60 -9.98
N GLN A 72 7.04 16.76 -9.32
CA GLN A 72 7.50 18.02 -9.91
C GLN A 72 9.00 18.23 -9.75
N ASN A 73 9.57 17.77 -8.63
CA ASN A 73 10.94 18.08 -8.24
C ASN A 73 11.92 16.95 -8.57
N HIS A 74 11.45 15.71 -8.73
CA HIS A 74 12.32 14.56 -8.99
C HIS A 74 12.68 14.43 -10.47
N SER A 75 13.95 14.61 -10.79
CA SER A 75 14.52 14.49 -12.15
C SER A 75 15.25 13.17 -12.42
N GLY A 76 15.25 12.24 -11.46
CA GLY A 76 15.91 10.93 -11.55
C GLY A 76 15.10 9.88 -12.29
N GLU A 77 15.29 8.61 -11.92
CA GLU A 77 14.48 7.51 -12.46
C GLU A 77 13.01 7.62 -12.05
N PRO A 78 12.08 7.02 -12.82
CA PRO A 78 10.67 7.06 -12.46
C PRO A 78 10.41 6.49 -11.07
N VAL A 79 9.76 7.27 -10.21
CA VAL A 79 9.43 6.83 -8.84
C VAL A 79 8.32 5.79 -8.90
N ARG A 80 8.59 4.58 -8.36
CA ARG A 80 7.57 3.53 -8.27
C ARG A 80 6.60 3.81 -7.12
N LEU A 81 5.31 3.81 -7.42
CA LEU A 81 4.23 4.10 -6.49
C LEU A 81 3.50 2.80 -6.13
N TYR A 82 3.31 2.58 -4.84
CA TYR A 82 2.60 1.44 -4.27
C TYR A 82 1.45 1.96 -3.41
N ALA A 83 0.26 2.05 -4.01
CA ALA A 83 -0.91 2.64 -3.38
C ALA A 83 -1.64 1.63 -2.50
N ILE A 84 -2.19 2.07 -1.36
CA ILE A 84 -3.02 1.29 -0.46
C ILE A 84 -4.37 2.00 -0.27
N ALA A 85 -5.48 1.30 -0.49
CA ALA A 85 -6.81 1.87 -0.29
C ALA A 85 -7.81 0.83 0.23
N PRO A 86 -8.86 1.25 0.96
CA PRO A 86 -9.12 2.61 1.44
C PRO A 86 -8.20 3.00 2.61
N TYR A 87 -7.96 4.30 2.81
CA TYR A 87 -7.32 4.78 4.03
C TYR A 87 -8.27 4.66 5.23
N ALA A 88 -8.24 3.51 5.91
CA ALA A 88 -9.21 3.11 6.93
C ALA A 88 -9.43 4.16 8.03
N TYR A 89 -8.37 4.81 8.50
CA TYR A 89 -8.45 5.80 9.58
C TYR A 89 -9.31 7.02 9.21
N GLU A 90 -9.33 7.41 7.95
CA GLU A 90 -10.22 8.47 7.47
C GLU A 90 -11.70 8.05 7.54
N TYR A 91 -12.02 6.82 7.18
CA TYR A 91 -13.41 6.32 7.22
C TYR A 91 -13.90 6.14 8.65
N VAL A 92 -13.07 5.61 9.55
CA VAL A 92 -13.41 5.53 10.99
C VAL A 92 -13.68 6.93 11.54
N ARG A 93 -12.80 7.89 11.26
CA ARG A 93 -12.97 9.29 11.68
C ARG A 93 -14.23 9.91 11.08
N LYS A 94 -14.47 9.77 9.78
CA LYS A 94 -15.68 10.29 9.11
C LYS A 94 -16.94 9.67 9.70
N ALA A 95 -16.96 8.37 10.00
CA ALA A 95 -18.10 7.72 10.66
C ALA A 95 -18.36 8.33 12.04
N THR A 96 -17.32 8.62 12.84
CA THR A 96 -17.50 9.29 14.14
C THR A 96 -18.12 10.68 14.01
N HIS A 97 -17.76 11.44 12.98
CA HIS A 97 -18.22 12.83 12.80
C HIS A 97 -19.56 12.94 12.05
N ASN A 98 -19.88 12.00 11.16
CA ASN A 98 -21.03 12.08 10.27
C ASN A 98 -22.27 11.34 10.80
N GLY A 99 -22.33 10.96 12.08
CA GLY A 99 -23.48 10.26 12.65
C GLY A 99 -23.45 8.74 12.45
N GLY A 100 -22.26 8.14 12.46
CA GLY A 100 -22.04 6.70 12.37
C GLY A 100 -21.94 6.17 10.94
N VAL A 101 -22.03 4.85 10.80
CA VAL A 101 -21.93 4.13 9.52
C VAL A 101 -22.97 4.62 8.50
N SER A 102 -24.18 4.96 8.96
CA SER A 102 -25.27 5.43 8.10
C SER A 102 -24.97 6.80 7.46
N GLY A 103 -24.32 7.70 8.20
CA GLY A 103 -23.94 9.01 7.68
C GLY A 103 -22.69 8.96 6.79
N LEU A 104 -21.74 8.08 7.09
CA LEU A 104 -20.63 7.78 6.17
C LEU A 104 -21.15 7.21 4.83
N ALA A 105 -22.10 6.28 4.86
CA ALA A 105 -22.71 5.74 3.64
C ALA A 105 -23.38 6.83 2.80
N LYS A 106 -24.10 7.76 3.44
CA LYS A 106 -24.71 8.93 2.77
C LYS A 106 -23.66 9.86 2.15
N SER A 107 -22.56 10.15 2.85
CA SER A 107 -21.51 11.03 2.32
C SER A 107 -20.80 10.40 1.12
N LEU A 108 -20.48 9.11 1.19
CA LEU A 108 -19.85 8.39 0.08
C LEU A 108 -20.78 8.29 -1.12
N ALA A 109 -22.07 7.98 -0.92
CA ALA A 109 -23.05 7.99 -2.00
C ALA A 109 -23.13 9.37 -2.68
N LYS A 110 -23.10 10.46 -1.90
CA LYS A 110 -23.09 11.83 -2.44
C LYS A 110 -21.81 12.12 -3.23
N GLU A 111 -20.63 11.76 -2.72
CA GLU A 111 -19.35 11.96 -3.40
C GLU A 111 -19.30 11.18 -4.73
N LEU A 112 -19.75 9.92 -4.74
CA LEU A 112 -19.84 9.11 -5.95
C LEU A 112 -20.82 9.68 -6.98
N LEU A 113 -21.98 10.20 -6.54
CA LEU A 113 -22.96 10.85 -7.43
C LEU A 113 -22.47 12.19 -8.00
N LEU A 114 -21.64 12.92 -7.24
CA LEU A 114 -21.04 14.19 -7.67
C LEU A 114 -19.86 13.98 -8.64
N SER A 115 -19.22 12.81 -8.61
CA SER A 115 -18.27 12.41 -9.66
C SER A 115 -19.04 12.08 -10.94
N SER A 116 -18.91 12.92 -11.97
CA SER A 116 -19.80 13.05 -13.14
C SER A 116 -19.93 11.85 -14.10
N ASN A 117 -19.70 10.60 -13.67
CA ASN A 117 -19.78 9.39 -14.51
C ASN A 117 -20.86 8.37 -14.09
N ILE A 118 -21.72 8.65 -13.09
CA ILE A 118 -22.75 7.69 -12.63
C ILE A 118 -24.18 8.26 -12.79
N LYS A 119 -24.51 8.81 -13.96
CA LYS A 119 -25.91 9.14 -14.29
C LYS A 119 -26.77 7.94 -14.70
N VAL A 120 -26.21 6.72 -14.76
CA VAL A 120 -26.86 5.55 -15.37
C VAL A 120 -27.54 4.60 -14.36
N VAL A 121 -27.36 4.76 -13.04
CA VAL A 121 -27.85 3.76 -12.06
C VAL A 121 -29.22 4.12 -11.41
N ALA A 122 -29.83 5.25 -11.78
CA ALA A 122 -31.01 5.77 -11.07
C ALA A 122 -32.36 5.09 -11.42
N SER A 123 -32.42 4.13 -12.35
CA SER A 123 -33.69 3.67 -12.93
C SER A 123 -34.26 2.35 -12.39
N ASN A 124 -33.76 1.76 -11.28
CA ASN A 124 -34.37 0.54 -10.73
C ASN A 124 -34.29 0.45 -9.19
N VAL A 125 -35.36 0.88 -8.51
CA VAL A 125 -35.51 0.86 -7.04
C VAL A 125 -35.49 -0.58 -6.48
N ALA A 126 -35.86 -1.59 -7.28
CA ALA A 126 -35.78 -3.01 -6.89
C ALA A 126 -34.36 -3.63 -7.05
N GLY A 127 -33.46 -2.97 -7.78
CA GLY A 127 -32.08 -3.43 -8.02
C GLY A 127 -31.11 -3.09 -6.87
N LEU A 128 -31.52 -2.21 -5.95
CA LEU A 128 -30.70 -1.74 -4.82
C LEU A 128 -30.35 -2.85 -3.81
N LEU A 129 -31.10 -3.96 -3.81
CA LEU A 129 -30.93 -5.09 -2.88
C LEU A 129 -29.90 -6.14 -3.34
N ARG A 130 -29.36 -6.02 -4.55
CA ARG A 130 -28.19 -6.80 -4.98
C ARG A 130 -27.00 -5.84 -5.10
N LEU A 131 -26.45 -5.41 -3.96
CA LEU A 131 -25.17 -4.73 -3.94
C LEU A 131 -24.13 -5.69 -4.52
N ASN A 132 -23.82 -5.54 -5.81
CA ASN A 132 -22.72 -6.26 -6.43
C ASN A 132 -21.43 -5.66 -5.83
N LEU A 133 -20.94 -6.29 -4.76
CA LEU A 133 -19.75 -5.84 -4.03
C LEU A 133 -18.56 -5.67 -4.97
N SER A 134 -18.42 -6.54 -5.98
CA SER A 134 -17.37 -6.42 -7.00
C SER A 134 -17.53 -5.15 -7.85
N ALA A 135 -18.75 -4.82 -8.27
CA ALA A 135 -18.98 -3.57 -9.02
C ALA A 135 -18.70 -2.32 -8.17
N LEU A 136 -19.09 -2.34 -6.89
CA LEU A 136 -18.80 -1.25 -5.96
C LEU A 136 -17.30 -1.09 -5.70
N LEU A 137 -16.60 -2.19 -5.45
CA LEU A 137 -15.15 -2.18 -5.27
C LEU A 137 -14.44 -1.66 -6.50
N LYS A 138 -14.79 -2.15 -7.70
CA LYS A 138 -14.24 -1.65 -8.97
C LYS A 138 -14.47 -0.16 -9.17
N THR A 139 -15.66 0.33 -8.85
CA THR A 139 -15.99 1.77 -8.93
C THR A 139 -15.13 2.58 -7.97
N TYR A 140 -14.98 2.11 -6.74
CA TYR A 140 -14.14 2.76 -5.74
C TYR A 140 -12.66 2.78 -6.16
N VAL A 141 -12.12 1.64 -6.60
CA VAL A 141 -10.74 1.54 -7.09
C VAL A 141 -10.54 2.45 -8.31
N ALA A 142 -11.47 2.48 -9.27
CA ALA A 142 -11.42 3.38 -10.42
C ALA A 142 -11.35 4.87 -9.99
N TYR A 143 -12.12 5.24 -8.98
CA TYR A 143 -12.10 6.58 -8.40
C TYR A 143 -10.73 6.90 -7.78
N GLU A 144 -10.17 6.03 -6.94
CA GLU A 144 -8.85 6.26 -6.33
C GLU A 144 -7.72 6.28 -7.37
N LEU A 145 -7.77 5.41 -8.38
CA LEU A 145 -6.84 5.44 -9.52
C LEU A 145 -6.88 6.79 -10.25
N SER A 146 -8.07 7.38 -10.42
CA SER A 146 -8.20 8.70 -11.05
C SER A 146 -7.58 9.81 -10.20
N ARG A 147 -7.68 9.73 -8.86
CA ARG A 147 -7.06 10.68 -7.93
C ARG A 147 -5.54 10.57 -7.93
N ILE A 148 -5.02 9.33 -7.91
CA ILE A 148 -3.58 9.08 -8.05
C ILE A 148 -3.09 9.66 -9.36
N LYS A 149 -3.74 9.36 -10.49
CA LYS A 149 -3.36 9.90 -11.80
C LYS A 149 -3.37 11.43 -11.86
N ALA A 150 -4.30 12.09 -11.16
CA ALA A 150 -4.34 13.55 -11.10
C ALA A 150 -3.16 14.16 -10.31
N ALA A 151 -2.68 13.46 -9.27
CA ALA A 151 -1.54 13.89 -8.45
C ALA A 151 -0.19 13.49 -9.04
N ALA A 152 -0.12 12.29 -9.61
CA ALA A 152 1.03 11.67 -10.24
C ALA A 152 1.29 12.33 -11.60
N LYS A 153 2.12 13.39 -11.61
CA LYS A 153 2.50 14.11 -12.84
C LYS A 153 3.59 13.33 -13.61
N ARG A 154 4.69 13.99 -13.96
CA ARG A 154 5.78 13.36 -14.73
C ARG A 154 6.61 12.45 -13.81
N ASN A 155 7.31 11.49 -14.42
CA ASN A 155 8.37 10.72 -13.77
C ASN A 155 7.94 9.87 -12.56
N VAL A 156 6.72 9.35 -12.58
CA VAL A 156 6.19 8.42 -11.57
C VAL A 156 5.40 7.32 -12.26
N VAL A 157 5.43 6.11 -11.70
CA VAL A 157 4.72 4.93 -12.23
C VAL A 157 3.94 4.28 -11.10
N LEU A 158 2.64 4.05 -11.28
CA LEU A 158 1.86 3.25 -10.35
C LEU A 158 2.14 1.77 -10.60
N GLU A 159 2.98 1.18 -9.75
CA GLU A 159 3.40 -0.21 -9.83
C GLU A 159 2.27 -1.12 -9.34
N SER A 160 1.77 -0.84 -8.13
CA SER A 160 0.75 -1.64 -7.48
C SER A 160 -0.32 -0.78 -6.84
N PHE A 161 -1.55 -1.29 -6.89
CA PHE A 161 -2.66 -0.81 -6.07
C PHE A 161 -3.08 -1.96 -5.16
N MET A 162 -3.03 -1.75 -3.86
CA MET A 162 -3.30 -2.74 -2.83
C MET A 162 -4.58 -2.44 -2.06
N LEU A 163 -5.33 -3.48 -1.72
CA LEU A 163 -6.37 -3.38 -0.71
C LEU A 163 -5.75 -3.28 0.68
N HIS A 164 -6.21 -2.31 1.46
CA HIS A 164 -5.84 -2.11 2.85
C HIS A 164 -6.25 -3.32 3.72
N GLU A 165 -5.48 -3.60 4.77
CA GLU A 165 -5.64 -4.79 5.64
C GLU A 165 -7.08 -5.07 6.09
N LEU A 166 -7.83 -4.06 6.51
CA LEU A 166 -9.23 -4.22 6.92
C LEU A 166 -10.13 -4.80 5.82
N VAL A 167 -9.93 -4.38 4.56
CA VAL A 167 -10.72 -4.87 3.43
C VAL A 167 -10.26 -6.27 3.02
N THR A 168 -8.94 -6.46 2.94
CA THR A 168 -8.33 -7.76 2.66
C THR A 168 -8.81 -8.82 3.66
N ASP A 169 -8.61 -8.58 4.96
CA ASP A 169 -8.91 -9.57 6.01
C ASP A 169 -10.41 -9.82 6.13
N MET A 170 -11.25 -8.82 5.90
CA MET A 170 -12.71 -9.00 5.83
C MET A 170 -13.10 -9.88 4.63
N ALA A 171 -12.52 -9.65 3.45
CA ALA A 171 -12.78 -10.48 2.28
C ALA A 171 -12.35 -11.94 2.50
N LEU A 172 -11.20 -12.16 3.14
CA LEU A 172 -10.71 -13.49 3.52
C LEU A 172 -11.62 -14.16 4.56
N ALA A 173 -12.07 -13.44 5.59
CA ALA A 173 -12.92 -13.97 6.66
C ALA A 173 -14.31 -14.37 6.16
N LEU A 174 -14.86 -13.60 5.21
CA LEU A 174 -16.18 -13.84 4.61
C LEU A 174 -16.13 -14.78 3.39
N ASN A 175 -14.96 -15.36 3.07
CA ASN A 175 -14.72 -16.20 1.90
C ASN A 175 -15.18 -15.57 0.57
N LEU A 176 -14.88 -14.29 0.37
CA LEU A 176 -15.29 -13.54 -0.83
C LEU A 176 -14.33 -13.76 -2.01
N GLU A 177 -14.12 -15.02 -2.40
CA GLU A 177 -13.23 -15.40 -3.52
C GLU A 177 -13.54 -14.61 -4.80
N GLY A 178 -14.81 -14.56 -5.20
CA GLY A 178 -15.26 -13.86 -6.40
C GLY A 178 -15.00 -12.35 -6.35
N LEU A 179 -14.96 -11.75 -5.15
CA LEU A 179 -14.60 -10.33 -5.00
C LEU A 179 -13.10 -10.13 -5.27
N CYS A 180 -12.25 -10.95 -4.66
CA CYS A 180 -10.79 -10.87 -4.82
C CYS A 180 -10.38 -11.12 -6.27
N LYS A 181 -10.91 -12.16 -6.93
CA LYS A 181 -10.64 -12.44 -8.35
C LYS A 181 -11.10 -11.29 -9.25
N SER A 182 -12.31 -10.78 -9.02
CA SER A 182 -12.83 -9.66 -9.82
C SER A 182 -11.99 -8.38 -9.67
N TYR A 183 -11.41 -8.14 -8.50
CA TYR A 183 -10.49 -7.03 -8.24
C TYR A 183 -9.13 -7.24 -8.94
N ILE A 184 -8.58 -8.45 -8.87
CA ILE A 184 -7.35 -8.84 -9.59
C ILE A 184 -7.52 -8.59 -11.09
N ASP A 185 -8.56 -9.17 -11.71
CA ASP A 185 -8.84 -9.03 -13.15
C ASP A 185 -8.96 -7.54 -13.55
N PHE A 186 -9.64 -6.74 -12.72
CA PHE A 186 -9.86 -5.32 -12.99
C PHE A 186 -8.57 -4.50 -13.05
N LEU A 187 -7.58 -4.82 -12.22
CA LEU A 187 -6.28 -4.15 -12.22
C LEU A 187 -5.35 -4.69 -13.30
N GLU A 188 -5.39 -6.00 -13.58
CA GLU A 188 -4.64 -6.61 -14.68
C GLU A 188 -5.04 -6.02 -16.04
N GLU A 189 -6.35 -5.83 -16.30
CA GLU A 189 -6.86 -5.15 -17.50
C GLU A 189 -6.29 -3.73 -17.69
N ARG A 190 -5.79 -3.11 -16.62
CA ARG A 190 -5.21 -1.76 -16.59
C ARG A 190 -3.70 -1.77 -16.47
N ASN A 191 -3.06 -2.94 -16.54
CA ASN A 191 -1.62 -3.14 -16.35
C ASN A 191 -1.10 -2.59 -15.01
N ILE A 192 -1.92 -2.67 -13.96
CA ILE A 192 -1.52 -2.31 -12.60
C ILE A 192 -1.45 -3.61 -11.79
N ARG A 193 -0.36 -3.83 -11.05
CA ARG A 193 -0.21 -5.05 -10.25
C ARG A 193 -1.22 -5.04 -9.08
N PRO A 194 -2.17 -5.98 -9.02
CA PRO A 194 -3.08 -6.07 -7.88
C PRO A 194 -2.32 -6.46 -6.61
N GLY A 195 -2.76 -5.94 -5.47
CA GLY A 195 -2.12 -6.31 -4.23
C GLY A 195 -3.01 -6.28 -3.00
N PHE A 196 -2.46 -6.81 -1.92
CA PHE A 196 -3.18 -7.02 -0.67
C PHE A 196 -2.24 -6.77 0.50
N GLU A 197 -2.62 -5.83 1.36
CA GLU A 197 -2.02 -5.67 2.68
C GLU A 197 -2.73 -6.59 3.67
N THR A 198 -2.00 -7.24 4.58
CA THR A 198 -2.59 -8.03 5.67
C THR A 198 -1.62 -8.15 6.84
N ARG A 199 -2.12 -8.37 8.07
CA ARG A 199 -1.32 -8.85 9.20
C ARG A 199 -1.44 -10.36 9.41
N ASN A 200 -2.37 -11.03 8.73
CA ASN A 200 -2.65 -12.46 8.81
C ASN A 200 -2.11 -13.20 7.58
N PHE A 201 -0.83 -13.02 7.31
CA PHE A 201 -0.18 -13.48 6.09
C PHE A 201 -0.34 -14.99 5.81
N PRO A 202 -0.18 -15.90 6.80
CA PRO A 202 -0.40 -17.32 6.57
C PRO A 202 -1.83 -17.66 6.14
N TYR A 203 -2.83 -16.96 6.69
CA TYR A 203 -4.22 -17.17 6.30
C TYR A 203 -4.51 -16.71 4.88
N LEU A 204 -4.00 -15.54 4.48
CA LEU A 204 -4.08 -15.05 3.09
C LEU A 204 -3.46 -16.07 2.13
N VAL A 205 -2.23 -16.50 2.42
CA VAL A 205 -1.48 -17.44 1.57
C VAL A 205 -2.21 -18.79 1.44
N ASN A 206 -2.82 -19.28 2.52
CA ASN A 206 -3.61 -20.51 2.49
C ASN A 206 -4.89 -20.34 1.65
N LYS A 207 -5.62 -19.25 1.85
CA LYS A 207 -6.88 -18.98 1.14
C LYS A 207 -6.67 -18.76 -0.36
N PHE A 208 -5.63 -18.02 -0.73
CA PHE A 208 -5.36 -17.75 -2.14
C PHE A 208 -4.94 -19.02 -2.90
N ARG A 209 -4.22 -19.94 -2.25
CA ARG A 209 -4.01 -21.28 -2.80
C ARG A 209 -5.29 -22.08 -2.98
N GLU A 210 -6.14 -22.11 -1.95
CA GLU A 210 -7.43 -22.79 -1.99
C GLU A 210 -8.28 -22.29 -3.18
N TRP A 211 -8.22 -20.99 -3.45
CA TRP A 211 -8.92 -20.33 -4.55
C TRP A 211 -8.19 -20.39 -5.90
N ASN A 212 -7.03 -21.04 -5.97
CA ASN A 212 -6.19 -21.10 -7.16
C ASN A 212 -5.87 -19.70 -7.74
N ILE A 213 -5.55 -18.75 -6.86
CA ILE A 213 -5.05 -17.43 -7.25
C ILE A 213 -3.56 -17.55 -7.55
N ASP A 214 -3.16 -17.03 -8.71
CA ASP A 214 -1.78 -16.98 -9.18
C ASP A 214 -0.98 -15.91 -8.43
N PHE A 215 0.03 -16.34 -7.66
CA PHE A 215 0.84 -15.44 -6.84
C PHE A 215 1.78 -14.57 -7.67
N SER A 216 2.20 -15.00 -8.87
CA SER A 216 3.17 -14.28 -9.71
C SER A 216 2.70 -12.87 -10.12
N LYS A 217 1.39 -12.66 -10.07
CA LYS A 217 0.69 -11.42 -10.42
C LYS A 217 0.50 -10.46 -9.25
N LEU A 218 0.82 -10.87 -8.03
CA LEU A 218 0.41 -10.13 -6.82
C LEU A 218 1.55 -9.35 -6.20
N THR A 219 1.21 -8.22 -5.59
CA THR A 219 1.99 -7.60 -4.53
C THR A 219 1.34 -7.92 -3.19
N LEU A 220 2.09 -8.49 -2.24
CA LEU A 220 1.61 -8.80 -0.90
C LEU A 220 2.42 -8.02 0.13
N THR A 221 1.74 -7.24 0.97
CA THR A 221 2.41 -6.46 2.03
C THR A 221 2.01 -7.01 3.39
N SER A 222 2.99 -7.40 4.20
CA SER A 222 2.74 -7.86 5.56
C SER A 222 3.90 -7.56 6.52
N ALA A 223 3.63 -7.69 7.82
CA ALA A 223 4.64 -7.46 8.83
C ALA A 223 5.70 -8.57 8.81
N PHE A 224 6.97 -8.18 8.72
CA PHE A 224 8.10 -9.09 8.94
C PHE A 224 9.16 -8.36 9.76
N ASN A 225 9.38 -8.81 10.99
CA ASN A 225 10.41 -8.26 11.87
C ASN A 225 10.88 -9.29 12.90
N LYS A 226 12.07 -9.04 13.45
CA LYS A 226 12.78 -9.97 14.33
C LYS A 226 11.99 -10.40 15.58
N VAL A 227 11.06 -9.56 16.05
CA VAL A 227 10.34 -9.76 17.32
C VAL A 227 8.90 -10.26 17.14
N GLY A 228 8.43 -10.47 15.90
CA GLY A 228 7.06 -10.95 15.66
C GLY A 228 5.98 -9.86 15.80
N PHE A 229 6.34 -8.59 15.84
CA PHE A 229 5.38 -7.50 15.99
C PHE A 229 4.42 -7.45 14.80
N GLN A 230 3.11 -7.51 15.05
CA GLN A 230 2.06 -7.55 14.01
C GLN A 230 2.11 -8.76 13.06
N MET A 231 2.86 -9.81 13.40
CA MET A 231 2.93 -11.05 12.63
C MET A 231 1.92 -12.06 13.19
N CYS A 232 0.77 -12.22 12.53
CA CYS A 232 -0.31 -13.11 12.95
C CYS A 232 -0.36 -14.39 12.09
N PRO A 233 -0.58 -15.58 12.66
CA PRO A 233 -0.70 -15.88 14.10
C PRO A 233 0.63 -15.87 14.87
N SER A 234 1.77 -16.07 14.21
CA SER A 234 3.09 -16.01 14.84
C SER A 234 4.19 -15.67 13.83
N LYS A 235 5.35 -15.23 14.33
CA LYS A 235 6.56 -15.02 13.52
C LYS A 235 6.91 -16.24 12.68
N LEU A 236 6.95 -17.42 13.31
CA LEU A 236 7.34 -18.67 12.67
C LEU A 236 6.37 -19.05 11.53
N GLU A 237 5.06 -18.92 11.75
CA GLU A 237 4.07 -19.26 10.73
C GLU A 237 4.10 -18.29 9.54
N CYS A 238 4.33 -17.00 9.79
CA CYS A 238 4.56 -16.02 8.72
C CYS A 238 5.80 -16.34 7.89
N GLU A 239 6.93 -16.66 8.53
CA GLU A 239 8.17 -17.07 7.85
C GLU A 239 7.97 -18.34 7.01
N GLN A 240 7.26 -19.33 7.53
CA GLN A 240 6.92 -20.55 6.79
C GLN A 240 5.97 -20.28 5.62
N ALA A 241 5.00 -19.38 5.79
CA ALA A 241 4.10 -18.96 4.73
C ALA A 241 4.83 -18.18 3.62
N LEU A 242 5.91 -17.46 3.94
CA LEU A 242 6.68 -16.68 2.97
C LEU A 242 7.31 -17.57 1.89
N ASN A 243 7.86 -18.72 2.28
CA ASN A 243 8.40 -19.70 1.34
C ASN A 243 7.33 -20.26 0.39
N ARG A 244 6.07 -20.16 0.79
CA ARG A 244 4.91 -20.58 0.00
C ARG A 244 4.36 -19.41 -0.83
N ALA A 245 4.88 -18.20 -0.75
CA ALA A 245 4.44 -17.06 -1.55
C ALA A 245 5.58 -16.45 -2.36
N CYS A 246 6.65 -17.23 -2.62
CA CYS A 246 7.87 -16.75 -3.25
C CYS A 246 7.70 -16.24 -4.70
N GLU A 247 6.62 -16.61 -5.37
CA GLU A 247 6.28 -16.10 -6.71
C GLU A 247 5.71 -14.68 -6.65
N ALA A 248 5.08 -14.30 -5.54
CA ALA A 248 4.53 -12.95 -5.37
C ALA A 248 5.63 -11.95 -5.06
N GLU A 249 5.35 -10.68 -5.37
CA GLU A 249 6.15 -9.57 -4.85
C GLU A 249 5.78 -9.34 -3.38
N VAL A 250 6.54 -9.93 -2.45
CA VAL A 250 6.29 -9.76 -1.02
C VAL A 250 7.09 -8.58 -0.46
N ILE A 251 6.38 -7.58 0.07
CA ILE A 251 6.96 -6.37 0.66
C ILE A 251 6.81 -6.43 2.18
N ALA A 252 7.94 -6.40 2.89
CA ALA A 252 7.95 -6.38 4.35
C ALA A 252 7.64 -4.98 4.89
N MET A 253 6.61 -4.87 5.74
CA MET A 253 6.32 -3.68 6.54
C MET A 253 6.62 -3.92 8.03
N SER A 254 6.52 -2.85 8.83
CA SER A 254 6.80 -2.89 10.28
C SER A 254 8.19 -3.46 10.63
N VAL A 255 9.17 -3.28 9.74
CA VAL A 255 10.51 -3.91 9.83
C VAL A 255 11.29 -3.49 11.07
N LEU A 256 11.04 -2.28 11.59
CA LEU A 256 11.64 -1.77 12.83
C LEU A 256 10.79 -2.05 14.07
N ALA A 257 9.71 -2.83 13.97
CA ALA A 257 8.75 -3.08 15.05
C ALA A 257 8.32 -1.78 15.76
N ALA A 258 7.89 -0.80 14.95
CA ALA A 258 7.50 0.54 15.39
C ALA A 258 8.58 1.33 16.17
N GLY A 259 9.86 1.02 15.91
CA GLY A 259 11.02 1.67 16.53
C GLY A 259 11.64 0.88 17.68
N TYR A 260 11.11 -0.30 18.01
CA TYR A 260 11.69 -1.19 19.01
C TYR A 260 13.02 -1.81 18.55
N LEU A 261 13.18 -2.04 17.25
CA LEU A 261 14.41 -2.58 16.66
C LEU A 261 15.30 -1.49 16.11
N LYS A 262 16.62 -1.65 16.28
CA LYS A 262 17.61 -0.84 15.56
C LYS A 262 17.65 -1.26 14.09
N PRO A 263 17.95 -0.33 13.15
CA PRO A 263 18.07 -0.64 11.72
C PRO A 263 18.97 -1.84 11.40
N ALA A 264 20.15 -1.94 12.02
CA ALA A 264 21.07 -3.05 11.78
C ALA A 264 20.51 -4.42 12.21
N GLU A 265 19.70 -4.46 13.27
CA GLU A 265 19.05 -5.70 13.71
C GLU A 265 17.94 -6.12 12.76
N ALA A 266 17.20 -5.16 12.21
CA ALA A 266 16.17 -5.41 11.21
C ALA A 266 16.80 -5.94 9.92
N VAL A 267 17.87 -5.31 9.43
CA VAL A 267 18.64 -5.77 8.27
C VAL A 267 19.11 -7.22 8.45
N GLY A 268 19.79 -7.52 9.56
CA GLY A 268 20.30 -8.88 9.81
C GLY A 268 19.20 -9.95 9.87
N TYR A 269 18.02 -9.60 10.38
CA TYR A 269 16.86 -10.49 10.37
C TYR A 269 16.30 -10.69 8.96
N LEU A 270 16.04 -9.60 8.23
CA LEU A 270 15.42 -9.63 6.90
C LEU A 270 16.33 -10.29 5.86
N ALA A 271 17.65 -10.10 5.96
CA ALA A 271 18.63 -10.77 5.09
C ALA A 271 18.58 -12.30 5.19
N GLY A 272 18.07 -12.83 6.32
CA GLY A 272 17.89 -14.27 6.53
C GLY A 272 16.58 -14.84 5.97
N LEU A 273 15.68 -14.01 5.42
CA LEU A 273 14.40 -14.45 4.87
C LEU A 273 14.48 -14.56 3.34
N SER A 274 14.33 -15.78 2.82
CA SER A 274 14.12 -16.02 1.40
C SER A 274 12.67 -15.73 1.01
N GLY A 275 12.45 -15.04 -0.12
CA GLY A 275 11.13 -14.78 -0.69
C GLY A 275 10.56 -13.38 -0.43
N LEU A 276 11.30 -12.49 0.24
CA LEU A 276 11.00 -11.06 0.22
C LEU A 276 11.52 -10.42 -1.06
N SER A 277 10.67 -9.62 -1.69
CA SER A 277 10.99 -8.83 -2.89
C SER A 277 11.31 -7.38 -2.55
N GLY A 278 10.92 -6.92 -1.37
CA GLY A 278 11.19 -5.57 -0.91
C GLY A 278 10.77 -5.33 0.52
N LEU A 279 10.89 -4.08 0.94
CA LEU A 279 10.39 -3.61 2.23
C LEU A 279 9.99 -2.14 2.16
N VAL A 280 9.29 -1.70 3.21
CA VAL A 280 8.91 -0.31 3.40
C VAL A 280 9.42 0.23 4.74
N ILE A 281 9.94 1.45 4.75
CA ILE A 281 10.42 2.15 5.93
C ILE A 281 9.78 3.53 6.04
N GLY A 282 9.13 3.81 7.17
CA GLY A 282 8.72 5.16 7.51
C GLY A 282 9.90 6.00 7.99
N VAL A 283 10.06 7.19 7.41
CA VAL A 283 11.07 8.19 7.84
C VAL A 283 10.39 9.47 8.30
N SER A 284 10.88 10.02 9.41
CA SER A 284 10.32 11.24 10.04
C SER A 284 11.33 12.38 10.17
N LYS A 285 12.59 12.12 9.82
CA LYS A 285 13.71 13.06 9.96
C LYS A 285 14.69 12.87 8.79
N GLU A 286 15.30 13.95 8.33
CA GLU A 286 16.25 13.92 7.20
C GLU A 286 17.42 12.96 7.45
N ARG A 287 17.97 12.96 8.66
CA ARG A 287 19.01 12.01 9.06
C ARG A 287 18.59 10.56 8.85
N GLN A 288 17.33 10.21 9.15
CA GLN A 288 16.81 8.85 8.93
C GLN A 288 16.70 8.54 7.43
N ALA A 289 16.20 9.49 6.63
CA ALA A 289 16.10 9.35 5.18
C ALA A 289 17.48 9.10 4.53
N ALA A 290 18.54 9.74 5.03
CA ALA A 290 19.89 9.54 4.52
C ALA A 290 20.56 8.25 5.04
N GLU A 291 20.58 8.03 6.35
CA GLU A 291 21.36 6.93 6.96
C GLU A 291 20.67 5.56 6.81
N THR A 292 19.33 5.52 6.93
CA THR A 292 18.59 4.26 6.97
C THR A 292 18.57 3.60 5.60
N PHE A 293 18.21 4.32 4.53
CA PHE A 293 18.15 3.72 3.20
C PHE A 293 19.53 3.24 2.71
N ARG A 294 20.61 3.99 3.00
CA ARG A 294 21.98 3.53 2.71
C ARG A 294 22.35 2.24 3.45
N LEU A 295 21.97 2.12 4.72
CA LEU A 295 22.22 0.90 5.50
C LEU A 295 21.44 -0.29 4.94
N PHE A 296 20.16 -0.11 4.61
CA PHE A 296 19.34 -1.18 4.06
C PHE A 296 19.79 -1.58 2.65
N LYS A 297 20.19 -0.62 1.81
CA LYS A 297 20.71 -0.91 0.46
C LYS A 297 22.03 -1.68 0.48
N SER A 298 22.90 -1.42 1.46
CA SER A 298 24.18 -2.11 1.60
C SER A 298 24.09 -3.47 2.31
N GLY A 299 23.10 -3.65 3.18
CA GLY A 299 22.98 -4.84 4.02
C GLY A 299 22.02 -5.93 3.53
N LEU A 300 21.26 -5.68 2.47
CA LEU A 300 20.32 -6.66 1.90
C LEU A 300 20.80 -7.20 0.56
N PRO A 301 20.58 -8.51 0.29
CA PRO A 301 21.01 -9.12 -0.96
C PRO A 301 20.26 -8.54 -2.16
N SER A 302 20.92 -8.45 -3.31
CA SER A 302 20.28 -8.22 -4.59
C SER A 302 19.50 -9.48 -5.00
N VAL A 303 18.17 -9.39 -5.03
CA VAL A 303 17.29 -10.48 -5.46
C VAL A 303 17.26 -10.55 -7.00
N GLU A 304 17.11 -11.74 -7.56
CA GLU A 304 16.71 -11.98 -8.95
C GLU A 304 15.30 -12.56 -8.93
N LEU A 305 14.29 -11.81 -9.40
CA LEU A 305 12.91 -12.32 -9.56
C LEU A 305 12.67 -12.83 -10.99
N PRO A 306 11.69 -13.74 -11.19
CA PRO A 306 11.28 -14.19 -12.51
C PRO A 306 10.88 -13.01 -13.41
N GLN A 307 11.35 -13.02 -14.65
CA GLN A 307 10.97 -12.05 -15.66
C GLN A 307 9.50 -12.29 -16.03
N ASP A 308 8.64 -11.28 -15.76
CA ASP A 308 7.57 -10.82 -16.65
C ASP A 308 6.67 -9.80 -15.92
N PHE A 309 6.94 -8.50 -16.10
CA PHE A 309 5.92 -7.44 -16.06
C PHE A 309 6.49 -6.23 -16.82
N VAL A 310 5.83 -5.84 -17.91
CA VAL A 310 6.22 -4.68 -18.70
C VAL A 310 5.63 -3.44 -18.03
N LEU A 311 6.50 -2.58 -17.49
CA LEU A 311 6.13 -1.25 -16.99
C LEU A 311 5.46 -0.46 -18.12
N SER A 312 4.18 -0.13 -17.96
CA SER A 312 3.49 0.77 -18.88
C SER A 312 3.48 2.18 -18.31
N GLU A 313 3.90 3.16 -19.11
CA GLU A 313 3.34 4.51 -18.99
C GLU A 313 1.82 4.39 -19.06
N VAL A 314 1.11 5.09 -18.19
CA VAL A 314 -0.36 5.11 -18.17
C VAL A 314 -0.87 5.57 -19.55
N LYS A 315 -1.16 4.63 -20.43
CA LYS A 315 -1.84 4.90 -21.70
C LYS A 315 -3.31 5.16 -21.40
N MET A 316 -3.78 6.27 -21.97
CA MET A 316 -5.08 6.91 -21.75
C MET A 316 -6.27 6.01 -22.11
#